data_AF-A0A8T2ZM65-F1
#
_entry.id   AF-A0A8T2ZM65-F1
#
_cell.length_a   1.000
_cell.length_b   1.000
_cell.length_c   1.000
_cell.angle_alpha   90.00
_cell.angle_beta   90.00
_cell.angle_gamma   90.00
#
_symmetry.space_group_name_H-M   'P 1'
#
loop_
_entity.id
_entity.type
_entity.pdbx_description
1 polymer ?
#
loop_
_entity_poly.entity_id
_entity_poly.type
_entity_poly.pdbx_seq_one_letter_code
_entity_poly.pdbx_strand_id
1 'polypeptide(L)'
;MSVEGSAIFSTATVEPNVSRRSAGYSPSIWGDHFLSYATDSMETSDKAEHKKLKEEVKRELMANINKPSQTLDFIDAIQRLGISYHFEIEIDEILREMYKSHCDFDNGDDDDHHHNDLYAISLKFRLLRQQGYKISCGMDFSSLACFLFNLQKISSYIHMKNLVRAYYLESKWFHQKHTPTMEEYMAVALVTSGYAMLAATSFVGMGHVVTKDSFDWLFRGPKILKASEIICRLMDDIVSHKVVIVSILL
;
A
#
# COMPACT_ATOMS: atom_id res chain seq x y z
N MET A 1 -19.43 81.37 -22.98
CA MET A 1 -18.60 81.28 -21.75
C MET A 1 -19.48 80.57 -20.73
N SER A 2 -19.47 79.23 -20.61
CA SER A 2 -18.28 78.34 -20.54
C SER A 2 -17.42 78.77 -19.35
N VAL A 3 -17.18 77.96 -18.32
CA VAL A 3 -16.71 76.56 -18.40
C VAL A 3 -17.53 75.59 -17.53
N GLU A 4 -17.56 74.32 -17.93
CA GLU A 4 -18.28 73.21 -17.30
C GLU A 4 -17.52 72.62 -16.10
N GLY A 5 -18.25 72.22 -15.05
CA GLY A 5 -17.73 71.35 -13.98
C GLY A 5 -18.08 69.90 -14.28
N SER A 6 -17.15 69.13 -14.85
CA SER A 6 -17.38 67.73 -15.19
C SER A 6 -17.47 66.84 -13.94
N ALA A 7 -18.64 66.25 -13.71
CA ALA A 7 -18.81 65.21 -12.70
C ALA A 7 -18.22 63.89 -13.21
N ILE A 8 -17.01 63.54 -12.77
CA ILE A 8 -16.39 62.26 -13.10
C ILE A 8 -17.16 61.16 -12.37
N PHE A 9 -18.06 60.49 -13.09
CA PHE A 9 -18.72 59.28 -12.60
C PHE A 9 -17.64 58.21 -12.42
N SER A 10 -17.24 57.97 -11.16
CA SER A 10 -16.34 56.88 -10.82
C SER A 10 -17.08 55.57 -11.05
N THR A 11 -16.94 55.02 -12.27
CA THR A 11 -17.31 53.64 -12.54
C THR A 11 -16.45 52.76 -11.65
N ALA A 12 -17.01 52.35 -10.50
CA ALA A 12 -16.46 51.25 -9.74
C ALA A 12 -16.41 50.05 -10.67
N THR A 13 -15.21 49.71 -11.15
CA THR A 13 -14.94 48.40 -11.72
C THR A 13 -15.25 47.41 -10.62
N VAL A 14 -16.41 46.77 -10.74
CA VAL A 14 -16.74 45.59 -9.94
C VAL A 14 -15.75 44.54 -10.38
N GLU A 15 -14.60 44.46 -9.69
CA GLU A 15 -13.74 43.30 -9.80
C GLU A 15 -14.63 42.09 -9.51
N PRO A 16 -14.63 41.07 -10.38
CA PRO A 16 -15.36 39.87 -10.09
C PRO A 16 -14.76 39.32 -8.80
N ASN A 17 -15.53 39.32 -7.72
CA ASN A 17 -15.12 38.78 -6.44
C ASN A 17 -15.08 37.26 -6.54
N VAL A 18 -14.06 36.76 -7.25
CA VAL A 18 -13.72 35.35 -7.38
C VAL A 18 -13.10 34.95 -6.05
N SER A 19 -13.94 34.82 -5.03
CA SER A 19 -13.61 34.19 -3.76
C SER A 19 -13.06 32.80 -4.08
N ARG A 20 -11.73 32.67 -4.01
CA ARG A 20 -11.02 31.43 -4.31
C ARG A 20 -11.63 30.32 -3.44
N ARG A 21 -12.18 29.28 -4.07
CA ARG A 21 -12.68 28.10 -3.35
C ARG A 21 -11.56 27.53 -2.48
N SER A 22 -11.87 27.34 -1.20
CA SER A 22 -10.98 26.77 -0.20
C SER A 22 -11.71 25.61 0.47
N ALA A 23 -11.03 24.48 0.64
CA ALA A 23 -11.59 23.28 1.26
C ALA A 23 -11.65 23.36 2.80
N GLY A 24 -11.17 24.46 3.41
CA GLY A 24 -11.22 24.65 4.86
C GLY A 24 -10.35 23.69 5.67
N TYR A 25 -9.28 23.14 5.07
CA TYR A 25 -8.36 22.23 5.76
C TYR A 25 -7.77 22.87 7.03
N SER A 26 -7.74 22.09 8.11
CA SER A 26 -7.07 22.49 9.35
C SER A 26 -5.54 22.44 9.21
N PRO A 27 -4.79 23.27 9.94
CA PRO A 27 -3.33 23.16 10.02
C PRO A 27 -2.88 21.77 10.51
N SER A 28 -1.63 21.40 10.20
CA SER A 28 -1.01 20.17 10.73
C SER A 28 -1.06 20.16 12.27
N ILE A 29 -1.62 19.10 12.85
CA ILE A 29 -1.67 18.91 14.32
C ILE A 29 -0.29 18.84 14.98
N TRP A 30 0.76 18.59 14.19
CA TRP A 30 2.14 18.45 14.66
C TRP A 30 3.03 19.67 14.36
N GLY A 31 2.57 20.62 13.54
CA GLY A 31 3.39 21.75 13.08
C GLY A 31 4.75 21.30 12.56
N ASP A 32 5.81 21.99 13.02
CA ASP A 32 7.22 21.70 12.69
C ASP A 32 7.90 20.73 13.68
N HIS A 33 7.16 20.16 14.65
CA HIS A 33 7.73 19.43 15.79
C HIS A 33 8.63 18.25 15.41
N PHE A 34 8.31 17.54 14.33
CA PHE A 34 9.11 16.41 13.83
C PHE A 34 10.19 16.81 12.81
N LEU A 35 10.27 18.08 12.40
CA LEU A 35 11.32 18.54 11.48
C LEU A 35 12.67 18.77 12.17
N SER A 36 12.68 18.89 13.50
CA SER A 36 13.90 19.10 14.30
C SER A 36 14.53 17.82 14.85
N TYR A 37 13.85 16.67 14.77
CA TYR A 37 14.30 15.41 15.36
C TYR A 37 14.84 14.41 14.33
N ALA A 38 16.16 14.45 14.09
CA ALA A 38 16.87 13.42 13.32
C ALA A 38 18.37 13.34 13.63
N THR A 39 18.82 13.55 14.88
CA THR A 39 20.26 13.44 15.19
C THR A 39 20.63 12.98 16.61
N ASP A 40 19.70 12.95 17.58
CA ASP A 40 19.96 12.25 18.84
C ASP A 40 20.00 10.74 18.57
N SER A 41 21.22 10.24 18.46
CA SER A 41 21.51 8.82 18.26
C SER A 41 20.98 8.02 19.45
N MET A 42 20.24 6.95 19.15
CA MET A 42 20.01 5.87 20.11
C MET A 42 21.37 5.19 20.40
N GLU A 43 22.08 5.73 21.38
CA GLU A 43 23.43 5.31 21.72
C GLU A 43 23.43 3.96 22.42
N THR A 44 23.90 2.96 21.67
CA THR A 44 24.74 1.80 22.07
C THR A 44 24.38 0.90 23.27
N SER A 45 23.87 1.42 24.39
CA SER A 45 23.48 0.66 25.60
C SER A 45 22.52 -0.50 25.28
N ASP A 46 21.40 -0.18 24.65
CA ASP A 46 20.29 -1.12 24.48
C ASP A 46 20.56 -2.18 23.40
N LYS A 47 21.64 -2.04 22.62
CA LYS A 47 22.01 -2.99 21.56
C LYS A 47 22.39 -4.36 22.13
N ALA A 48 22.96 -4.41 23.33
CA ALA A 48 23.32 -5.66 24.00
C ALA A 48 22.07 -6.42 24.49
N GLU A 49 21.12 -5.71 25.10
CA GLU A 49 19.87 -6.29 25.56
C GLU A 49 18.97 -6.70 24.40
N HIS A 50 18.81 -5.85 23.37
CA HIS A 50 18.11 -6.19 22.14
C HIS A 50 18.68 -7.46 21.49
N LYS A 51 20.02 -7.58 21.41
CA LYS A 51 20.65 -8.80 20.88
C LYS A 51 20.35 -10.02 21.75
N LYS A 52 20.40 -9.90 23.08
CA LYS A 52 20.08 -11.00 24.02
C LYS A 52 18.63 -11.47 23.83
N LEU A 53 17.67 -10.54 23.81
CA LEU A 53 16.24 -10.82 23.61
C LEU A 53 15.98 -11.44 22.23
N LYS A 54 16.64 -10.95 21.17
CA LYS A 54 16.55 -11.54 19.83
C LYS A 54 16.99 -13.01 19.82
N GLU A 55 18.13 -13.32 20.44
CA GLU A 55 18.60 -14.71 20.54
C GLU A 55 17.68 -15.58 21.42
N GLU A 56 16.97 -14.99 22.39
CA GLU A 56 16.01 -15.69 23.26
C GLU A 56 14.74 -16.08 22.50
N VAL A 57 14.10 -15.13 21.81
CA VAL A 57 12.97 -15.38 20.91
C VAL A 57 13.35 -16.38 19.82
N LYS A 58 14.56 -16.29 19.26
CA LYS A 58 15.07 -17.27 18.29
C LYS A 58 15.19 -18.68 18.89
N ARG A 59 15.72 -18.84 20.10
CA ARG A 59 15.81 -20.16 20.76
C ARG A 59 14.43 -20.75 21.02
N GLU A 60 13.46 -19.95 21.47
CA GLU A 60 12.08 -20.39 21.71
C GLU A 60 11.38 -20.83 20.41
N LEU A 61 11.54 -20.04 19.34
CA LEU A 61 11.04 -20.35 18.00
C LEU A 61 11.58 -21.71 17.49
N MET A 62 12.89 -21.97 17.65
CA MET A 62 13.50 -23.24 17.23
C MET A 62 13.20 -24.42 18.17
N ALA A 63 12.94 -24.17 19.46
CA ALA A 63 12.59 -25.23 20.42
C ALA A 63 11.18 -25.78 20.20
N ASN A 64 10.25 -24.94 19.73
CA ASN A 64 8.85 -25.30 19.55
C ASN A 64 8.58 -26.16 18.30
N ILE A 65 9.54 -26.33 17.37
CA ILE A 65 9.39 -27.09 16.10
C ILE A 65 8.71 -28.46 16.28
N ASN A 66 8.99 -29.16 17.39
CA ASN A 66 8.40 -30.46 17.72
C ASN A 66 6.90 -30.40 18.11
N LYS A 67 6.29 -29.21 18.14
CA LYS A 67 4.90 -28.93 18.47
C LYS A 67 4.32 -27.90 17.49
N PRO A 68 3.78 -28.35 16.34
CA PRO A 68 3.31 -27.46 15.27
C PRO A 68 2.27 -26.41 15.72
N SER A 69 1.30 -26.80 16.56
CA SER A 69 0.24 -25.88 17.03
C SER A 69 0.81 -24.68 17.80
N GLN A 70 1.67 -24.93 18.80
CA GLN A 70 2.29 -23.88 19.62
C GLN A 70 3.25 -23.00 18.80
N THR A 71 3.90 -23.59 17.80
CA THR A 71 4.78 -22.86 16.86
C THR A 71 4.00 -21.88 15.99
N LEU A 72 2.82 -22.28 15.48
CA LEU A 72 1.98 -21.42 14.65
C LEU A 72 1.47 -20.20 15.44
N ASP A 73 1.06 -20.40 16.71
CA ASP A 73 0.65 -19.30 17.61
C ASP A 73 1.80 -18.31 17.84
N PHE A 74 3.02 -18.82 18.04
CA PHE A 74 4.21 -17.99 18.26
C PHE A 74 4.60 -17.19 17.01
N ILE A 75 4.51 -17.78 15.81
CA ILE A 75 4.72 -17.07 14.54
C ILE A 75 3.67 -15.97 14.37
N ASP A 76 2.39 -16.22 14.68
CA ASP A 76 1.35 -15.19 14.58
C ASP A 76 1.60 -14.03 15.54
N ALA A 77 2.02 -14.31 16.78
CA ALA A 77 2.41 -13.29 17.74
C ALA A 77 3.58 -12.44 17.23
N ILE A 78 4.64 -13.06 16.72
CA ILE A 78 5.82 -12.37 16.14
C ILE A 78 5.43 -11.47 14.96
N GLN A 79 4.55 -11.94 14.07
CA GLN A 79 4.04 -11.16 12.94
C GLN A 79 3.16 -10.00 13.39
N ARG A 80 2.23 -10.22 14.34
CA ARG A 80 1.34 -9.18 14.91
C ARG A 80 2.10 -8.10 15.69
N LEU A 81 3.20 -8.46 16.34
CA LEU A 81 4.11 -7.53 17.01
C LEU A 81 4.98 -6.73 16.04
N GLY A 82 4.96 -7.05 14.75
CA GLY A 82 5.72 -6.34 13.72
C GLY A 82 7.23 -6.60 13.76
N ILE A 83 7.69 -7.63 14.49
CA ILE A 83 9.13 -7.96 14.66
C ILE A 83 9.60 -9.13 13.79
N SER A 84 8.72 -9.68 12.93
CA SER A 84 9.01 -10.83 12.06
C SER A 84 10.19 -10.62 11.10
N TYR A 85 10.48 -9.37 10.71
CA TYR A 85 11.61 -9.01 9.84
C TYR A 85 12.99 -9.36 10.44
N HIS A 86 13.05 -9.67 11.74
CA HIS A 86 14.26 -10.16 12.40
C HIS A 86 14.49 -11.67 12.29
N PHE A 87 13.47 -12.43 11.88
CA PHE A 87 13.39 -13.90 11.97
C PHE A 87 12.86 -14.54 10.67
N GLU A 88 12.96 -13.85 9.53
CA GLU A 88 12.35 -14.28 8.26
C GLU A 88 12.83 -15.66 7.81
N ILE A 89 14.13 -15.94 8.00
CA ILE A 89 14.75 -17.22 7.64
C ILE A 89 14.21 -18.34 8.52
N GLU A 90 14.20 -18.14 9.84
CA GLU A 90 13.71 -19.12 10.81
C GLU A 90 12.21 -19.41 10.62
N ILE A 91 11.41 -18.38 10.33
CA ILE A 91 9.98 -18.52 10.04
C ILE A 91 9.74 -19.31 8.75
N ASP A 92 10.52 -19.07 7.68
CA ASP A 92 10.41 -19.83 6.43
C ASP A 92 10.84 -21.29 6.61
N GLU A 93 11.98 -21.56 7.25
CA GLU A 93 12.45 -22.93 7.54
C GLU A 93 11.38 -23.74 8.29
N ILE A 94 10.77 -23.14 9.32
CA ILE A 94 9.74 -23.79 10.13
C ILE A 94 8.46 -24.04 9.33
N LEU A 95 7.99 -23.06 8.56
CA LEU A 95 6.81 -23.23 7.71
C LEU A 95 7.05 -24.27 6.60
N ARG A 96 8.29 -24.35 6.08
CA ARG A 96 8.71 -25.33 5.08
C ARG A 96 8.67 -26.76 5.62
N GLU A 97 9.20 -27.01 6.82
CA GLU A 97 9.13 -28.35 7.43
C GLU A 97 7.67 -28.74 7.75
N MET A 98 6.86 -27.81 8.31
CA MET A 98 5.43 -28.05 8.54
C MET A 98 4.60 -28.24 7.26
N TYR A 99 5.09 -27.79 6.11
CA TYR A 99 4.53 -28.08 4.79
C TYR A 99 4.91 -29.48 4.31
N LYS A 100 6.20 -29.87 4.37
CA LYS A 100 6.63 -31.24 4.00
C LYS A 100 5.88 -32.32 4.79
N SER A 101 5.88 -32.21 6.11
CA SER A 101 5.17 -33.15 6.99
C SER A 101 3.64 -33.16 6.82
N HIS A 102 3.09 -32.28 5.98
CA HIS A 102 1.69 -32.32 5.57
C HIS A 102 1.49 -33.10 4.28
N CYS A 103 2.41 -32.96 3.31
CA CYS A 103 2.38 -33.66 2.03
C CYS A 103 2.58 -35.18 2.16
N ASP A 104 3.26 -35.63 3.20
CA ASP A 104 3.53 -37.06 3.43
C ASP A 104 2.26 -37.86 3.81
N PHE A 105 1.20 -37.21 4.31
CA PHE A 105 -0.05 -37.87 4.71
C PHE A 105 -1.04 -38.14 3.57
N ASP A 106 -0.92 -37.47 2.41
CA ASP A 106 -1.81 -37.66 1.25
C ASP A 106 -1.62 -39.04 0.54
N ASN A 107 -0.72 -39.90 1.04
CA ASN A 107 -0.45 -41.24 0.51
C ASN A 107 -0.92 -42.40 1.40
N GLY A 108 -1.62 -42.12 2.51
CA GLY A 108 -2.11 -43.14 3.45
C GLY A 108 -3.62 -43.25 3.46
N ASP A 109 -4.15 -44.39 3.01
CA ASP A 109 -5.48 -44.85 3.42
C ASP A 109 -5.44 -45.18 4.92
N ASP A 110 -5.77 -44.23 5.80
CA ASP A 110 -6.22 -44.58 7.15
C ASP A 110 -7.18 -43.55 7.77
N ASP A 111 -8.26 -44.07 8.31
CA ASP A 111 -9.37 -43.36 8.96
C ASP A 111 -9.03 -43.12 10.44
N ASP A 112 -8.20 -42.11 10.74
CA ASP A 112 -8.08 -41.59 12.11
C ASP A 112 -8.61 -40.15 12.20
N HIS A 113 -9.75 -40.04 12.89
CA HIS A 113 -10.49 -38.81 13.13
C HIS A 113 -9.78 -37.92 14.19
N HIS A 114 -8.50 -37.64 14.00
CA HIS A 114 -7.79 -36.67 14.83
C HIS A 114 -8.42 -35.29 14.60
N HIS A 115 -9.11 -34.78 15.61
CA HIS A 115 -9.85 -33.52 15.54
C HIS A 115 -8.85 -32.35 15.48
N ASN A 116 -8.28 -32.12 14.30
CA ASN A 116 -7.53 -30.92 13.98
C ASN A 116 -8.48 -29.74 14.21
N ASP A 117 -8.22 -28.99 15.28
CA ASP A 117 -9.02 -27.82 15.65
C ASP A 117 -9.13 -26.88 14.43
N LEU A 118 -10.34 -26.43 14.14
CA LEU A 118 -10.61 -25.48 13.07
C LEU A 118 -9.73 -24.22 13.21
N TYR A 119 -9.40 -23.84 14.44
CA TYR A 119 -8.41 -22.80 14.73
C TYR A 119 -7.03 -23.14 14.17
N ALA A 120 -6.49 -24.32 14.49
CA ALA A 120 -5.17 -24.76 14.05
C ALA A 120 -5.08 -24.91 12.52
N ILE A 121 -6.13 -25.46 11.88
CA ILE A 121 -6.20 -25.55 10.40
C ILE A 121 -6.22 -24.15 9.78
N SER A 122 -7.07 -23.24 10.28
CA SER A 122 -7.21 -21.89 9.75
C SER A 122 -5.94 -21.06 9.92
N LEU A 123 -5.26 -21.22 11.06
CA LEU A 123 -4.00 -20.57 11.37
C LEU A 123 -2.87 -21.08 10.45
N LYS A 124 -2.73 -22.41 10.32
CA LYS A 124 -1.79 -23.04 9.39
C LYS A 124 -2.03 -22.58 7.94
N PHE A 125 -3.28 -22.61 7.50
CA PHE A 125 -3.67 -22.19 6.15
C PHE A 125 -3.28 -20.74 5.87
N ARG A 126 -3.61 -19.84 6.80
CA ARG A 126 -3.31 -18.40 6.67
C ARG A 126 -1.79 -18.16 6.63
N LEU A 127 -1.03 -18.67 7.60
CA LEU A 127 0.41 -18.40 7.71
C LEU A 127 1.20 -18.92 6.49
N LEU A 128 0.89 -20.13 6.02
CA LEU A 128 1.51 -20.70 4.81
C LEU A 128 1.13 -19.90 3.55
N ARG A 129 -0.14 -19.50 3.39
CA ARG A 129 -0.56 -18.63 2.28
C ARG A 129 0.09 -17.24 2.32
N GLN A 130 0.34 -16.69 3.51
CA GLN A 130 1.03 -15.40 3.68
C GLN A 130 2.49 -15.46 3.21
N GLN A 131 3.19 -16.57 3.45
CA GLN A 131 4.55 -16.80 2.91
C GLN A 131 4.58 -17.36 1.48
N GLY A 132 3.45 -17.37 0.77
CA GLY A 132 3.38 -17.81 -0.62
C GLY A 132 3.43 -19.33 -0.84
N TYR A 133 3.36 -20.15 0.22
CA TYR A 133 3.20 -21.60 0.07
C TYR A 133 1.87 -21.90 -0.61
N LYS A 134 1.94 -22.68 -1.69
CA LYS A 134 0.80 -23.09 -2.49
C LYS A 134 0.03 -24.21 -1.78
N ILE A 135 -0.77 -23.84 -0.79
CA ILE A 135 -1.83 -24.71 -0.30
C ILE A 135 -2.95 -24.72 -1.35
N SER A 136 -3.32 -25.93 -1.78
CA SER A 136 -4.48 -26.17 -2.63
C SER A 136 -5.76 -25.76 -1.88
N CYS A 137 -6.58 -24.92 -2.50
CA CYS A 137 -7.97 -24.71 -2.08
C CYS A 137 -8.92 -25.75 -2.71
N GLY A 138 -8.35 -26.76 -3.38
CA GLY A 138 -8.85 -27.19 -4.68
C GLY A 138 -8.38 -26.23 -5.78
N MET A 139 -7.72 -26.79 -6.79
CA MET A 139 -7.23 -26.17 -8.03
C MET A 139 -5.95 -25.32 -8.00
N ASP A 140 -5.24 -25.48 -9.11
CA ASP A 140 -3.84 -25.18 -9.38
C ASP A 140 -3.75 -24.00 -10.37
N PHE A 141 -2.86 -23.03 -10.15
CA PHE A 141 -2.36 -22.19 -11.25
C PHE A 141 -0.87 -21.88 -11.10
N SER A 142 -0.12 -22.24 -12.13
CA SER A 142 1.33 -22.11 -12.21
C SER A 142 1.77 -20.79 -12.86
N SER A 143 2.97 -20.34 -12.49
CA SER A 143 3.54 -19.04 -12.86
C SER A 143 3.79 -18.86 -14.37
N LEU A 144 3.78 -17.61 -14.84
CA LEU A 144 3.99 -17.23 -16.25
C LEU A 144 5.13 -16.21 -16.37
N ALA A 145 6.07 -16.49 -17.27
CA ALA A 145 7.43 -15.92 -17.29
C ALA A 145 7.55 -14.49 -17.85
N CYS A 146 8.74 -13.87 -17.72
CA CYS A 146 9.05 -12.60 -18.41
C CYS A 146 10.54 -12.38 -18.71
N PHE A 147 10.77 -11.69 -19.83
CA PHE A 147 12.01 -11.09 -20.37
C PHE A 147 11.57 -10.13 -21.51
N LEU A 148 12.29 -9.10 -21.96
CA LEU A 148 13.51 -8.39 -21.52
C LEU A 148 13.42 -6.96 -22.10
N PHE A 149 14.25 -6.02 -21.62
CA PHE A 149 14.62 -4.73 -22.29
C PHE A 149 13.49 -3.67 -22.48
N ASN A 150 13.74 -2.34 -22.45
CA ASN A 150 14.83 -1.53 -21.87
C ASN A 150 14.45 -0.02 -21.92
N LEU A 151 14.30 0.71 -20.80
CA LEU A 151 14.96 2.02 -20.47
C LEU A 151 14.31 2.81 -19.32
N GLN A 152 15.14 3.32 -18.40
CA GLN A 152 14.72 3.87 -17.12
C GLN A 152 15.34 5.23 -16.80
N LYS A 153 14.47 6.17 -16.40
CA LYS A 153 14.65 7.48 -15.69
C LYS A 153 13.48 8.41 -16.04
N ILE A 154 12.91 8.24 -17.24
CA ILE A 154 11.76 9.00 -17.74
C ILE A 154 10.44 8.61 -17.04
N SER A 155 10.35 7.40 -16.45
CA SER A 155 9.05 6.85 -16.02
C SER A 155 8.41 7.48 -14.77
N SER A 156 9.18 7.89 -13.76
CA SER A 156 8.60 8.63 -12.61
C SER A 156 7.94 9.94 -13.09
N TYR A 157 8.60 10.63 -14.02
CA TYR A 157 8.08 11.81 -14.70
C TYR A 157 6.88 11.52 -15.62
N ILE A 158 6.79 10.32 -16.23
CA ILE A 158 5.58 9.88 -16.96
C ILE A 158 4.39 9.74 -15.98
N HIS A 159 4.59 9.15 -14.80
CA HIS A 159 3.52 8.97 -13.82
C HIS A 159 3.05 10.32 -13.26
N MET A 160 3.97 11.24 -12.95
CA MET A 160 3.63 12.62 -12.58
C MET A 160 2.86 13.34 -13.71
N LYS A 161 3.28 13.21 -14.97
CA LYS A 161 2.57 13.77 -16.12
C LYS A 161 1.15 13.22 -16.27
N ASN A 162 0.99 11.91 -16.10
CA ASN A 162 -0.30 11.24 -16.20
C ASN A 162 -1.23 11.67 -15.05
N LEU A 163 -0.70 11.77 -13.82
CA LEU A 163 -1.42 12.28 -12.65
C LEU A 163 -1.94 13.71 -12.86
N VAL A 164 -1.07 14.64 -13.30
CA VAL A 164 -1.47 16.03 -13.57
C VAL A 164 -2.51 16.13 -14.70
N ARG A 165 -2.39 15.30 -15.75
CA ARG A 165 -3.39 15.23 -16.84
C ARG A 165 -4.73 14.67 -16.36
N ALA A 166 -4.72 13.68 -15.46
CA ALA A 166 -5.91 13.08 -14.89
C ALA A 166 -6.64 14.06 -13.96
N TYR A 167 -5.94 14.75 -13.05
CA TYR A 167 -6.53 15.84 -12.25
C TYR A 167 -7.07 16.99 -13.10
N TYR A 168 -6.41 17.33 -14.22
CA TYR A 168 -6.95 18.33 -15.15
C TYR A 168 -8.26 17.87 -15.81
N LEU A 169 -8.41 16.58 -16.11
CA LEU A 169 -9.63 16.01 -16.65
C LEU A 169 -10.76 15.99 -15.60
N GLU A 170 -10.49 15.59 -14.36
CA GLU A 170 -11.45 15.69 -13.25
C GLU A 170 -11.90 17.14 -13.02
N SER A 171 -10.95 18.09 -13.02
CA SER A 171 -11.25 19.52 -12.95
C SER A 171 -12.12 20.00 -14.11
N LYS A 172 -11.88 19.51 -15.34
CA LYS A 172 -12.73 19.80 -16.50
C LYS A 172 -14.14 19.26 -16.31
N TRP A 173 -14.30 18.02 -15.84
CA TRP A 173 -15.61 17.42 -15.56
C TRP A 173 -16.39 18.24 -14.53
N PHE A 174 -15.75 18.60 -13.42
CA PHE A 174 -16.32 19.46 -12.37
C PHE A 174 -16.79 20.81 -12.92
N HIS A 175 -15.94 21.55 -13.63
CA HIS A 175 -16.31 22.86 -14.18
C HIS A 175 -17.41 22.77 -15.25
N GLN A 176 -17.49 21.65 -15.98
CA GLN A 176 -18.53 21.40 -16.99
C GLN A 176 -19.80 20.77 -16.41
N LYS A 177 -19.86 20.48 -15.10
CA LYS A 177 -20.93 19.71 -14.43
C LYS A 177 -21.21 18.37 -15.12
N HIS A 178 -20.18 17.77 -15.72
CA HIS A 178 -20.27 16.48 -16.37
C HIS A 178 -20.14 15.38 -15.31
N THR A 179 -21.14 14.50 -15.23
CA THR A 179 -21.07 13.28 -14.42
C THR A 179 -20.59 12.14 -15.32
N PRO A 180 -19.35 11.65 -15.17
CA PRO A 180 -18.85 10.52 -15.95
C PRO A 180 -19.58 9.22 -15.59
N THR A 181 -19.61 8.27 -16.51
CA THR A 181 -20.00 6.88 -16.17
C THR A 181 -18.97 6.24 -15.24
N MET A 182 -19.33 5.15 -14.55
CA MET A 182 -18.40 4.46 -13.65
C MET A 182 -17.15 3.93 -14.38
N GLU A 183 -17.26 3.55 -15.66
CA GLU A 183 -16.12 3.09 -16.46
C GLU A 183 -15.16 4.26 -16.80
N GLU A 184 -15.71 5.39 -17.24
CA GLU A 184 -14.94 6.61 -17.52
C GLU A 184 -14.30 7.17 -16.25
N TYR A 185 -15.04 7.21 -15.14
CA TYR A 185 -14.55 7.61 -13.84
C TYR A 185 -13.39 6.73 -13.40
N MET A 186 -13.57 5.40 -13.34
CA MET A 186 -12.53 4.50 -12.84
C MET A 186 -11.25 4.52 -13.69
N ALA A 187 -11.35 4.75 -15.01
CA ALA A 187 -10.17 4.91 -15.86
C ALA A 187 -9.27 6.10 -15.47
N VAL A 188 -9.86 7.15 -14.86
CA VAL A 188 -9.15 8.35 -14.41
C VAL A 188 -8.84 8.27 -12.90
N ALA A 189 -9.81 7.83 -12.10
CA ALA A 189 -9.77 7.77 -10.65
C ALA A 189 -8.65 6.85 -10.10
N LEU A 190 -8.33 5.77 -10.82
CA LEU A 190 -7.19 4.91 -10.47
C LEU A 190 -5.85 5.65 -10.59
N VAL A 191 -5.70 6.52 -11.60
CA VAL A 191 -4.50 7.35 -11.77
C VAL A 191 -4.44 8.45 -10.71
N THR A 192 -5.56 9.13 -10.45
CA THR A 192 -5.64 10.23 -9.46
C THR A 192 -5.58 9.78 -8.00
N SER A 193 -5.70 8.47 -7.73
CA SER A 193 -5.39 7.88 -6.42
C SER A 193 -3.93 8.11 -5.99
N GLY A 194 -3.03 8.37 -6.95
CA GLY A 194 -1.60 8.50 -6.70
C GLY A 194 -0.90 7.18 -6.35
N TYR A 195 -1.61 6.05 -6.23
CA TYR A 195 -1.05 4.79 -5.75
C TYR A 195 0.06 4.25 -6.67
N ALA A 196 -0.10 4.38 -8.00
CA ALA A 196 0.95 4.05 -8.97
C ALA A 196 2.25 4.84 -8.76
N MET A 197 2.12 6.12 -8.40
CA MET A 197 3.25 7.01 -8.10
C MET A 197 3.88 6.64 -6.75
N LEU A 198 3.08 6.31 -5.74
CA LEU A 198 3.56 5.84 -4.43
C LEU A 198 4.35 4.53 -4.59
N ALA A 199 3.82 3.54 -5.31
CA ALA A 199 4.52 2.28 -5.58
C ALA A 199 5.85 2.51 -6.33
N ALA A 200 5.85 3.37 -7.35
CA ALA A 200 7.06 3.72 -8.10
C ALA A 200 8.10 4.45 -7.25
N THR A 201 7.69 5.32 -6.31
CA THR A 201 8.62 6.03 -5.41
C THR A 201 9.17 5.10 -4.33
N SER A 202 8.37 4.19 -3.76
CA SER A 202 8.84 3.15 -2.86
C SER A 202 9.90 2.24 -3.49
N PHE A 203 9.71 1.86 -4.77
CA PHE A 203 10.69 1.08 -5.52
C PHE A 203 12.03 1.82 -5.73
N VAL A 204 12.03 3.16 -5.82
CA VAL A 204 13.27 3.96 -5.84
C VAL A 204 13.97 3.93 -4.48
N GLY A 205 13.21 3.94 -3.38
CA GLY A 205 13.75 3.88 -2.01
C GLY A 205 14.44 2.57 -1.64
N MET A 206 14.14 1.47 -2.34
CA MET A 206 14.72 0.14 -2.09
C MET A 206 16.16 -0.04 -2.62
N GLY A 207 16.74 0.98 -3.25
CA GLY A 207 18.16 1.01 -3.62
C GLY A 207 18.57 -0.10 -4.59
N HIS A 208 19.62 -0.85 -4.26
CA HIS A 208 20.24 -1.83 -5.16
C HIS A 208 19.45 -3.14 -5.33
N VAL A 209 18.44 -3.39 -4.49
CA VAL A 209 17.59 -4.60 -4.56
C VAL A 209 16.63 -4.53 -5.75
N VAL A 210 16.15 -3.34 -6.09
CA VAL A 210 15.18 -3.14 -7.17
C VAL A 210 15.92 -2.96 -8.49
N THR A 211 15.69 -3.91 -9.40
CA THR A 211 16.22 -3.82 -10.76
C THR A 211 15.29 -3.01 -11.65
N LYS A 212 15.79 -2.70 -12.83
CA LYS A 212 15.00 -2.12 -13.91
C LYS A 212 13.80 -2.98 -14.32
N ASP A 213 13.95 -4.30 -14.29
CA ASP A 213 12.88 -5.24 -14.67
C ASP A 213 11.71 -5.14 -13.69
N SER A 214 11.98 -4.92 -12.39
CA SER A 214 10.95 -4.65 -11.37
C SER A 214 10.09 -3.44 -11.72
N PHE A 215 10.71 -2.39 -12.25
CA PHE A 215 10.00 -1.18 -12.69
C PHE A 215 9.30 -1.34 -14.03
N ASP A 216 9.93 -1.98 -15.02
CA ASP A 216 9.29 -2.25 -16.31
C ASP A 216 8.09 -3.21 -16.14
N TRP A 217 8.13 -4.12 -15.16
CA TRP A 217 6.97 -4.88 -14.69
C TRP A 217 5.89 -3.98 -14.07
N LEU A 218 6.27 -3.09 -13.13
CA LEU A 218 5.35 -2.17 -12.45
C LEU A 218 4.59 -1.26 -13.45
N PHE A 219 5.31 -0.73 -14.44
CA PHE A 219 4.75 0.21 -15.42
C PHE A 219 3.91 -0.45 -16.52
N ARG A 220 3.89 -1.79 -16.60
CA ARG A 220 2.92 -2.54 -17.44
C ARG A 220 1.52 -2.64 -16.80
N GLY A 221 1.33 -2.09 -15.60
CA GLY A 221 0.06 -2.20 -14.86
C GLY A 221 -0.25 -3.63 -14.45
N PRO A 222 0.64 -4.30 -13.69
CA PRO A 222 0.46 -5.70 -13.31
C PRO A 222 -0.80 -5.85 -12.46
N LYS A 223 -1.46 -7.01 -12.52
CA LYS A 223 -2.76 -7.24 -11.87
C LYS A 223 -2.78 -6.85 -10.39
N ILE A 224 -1.68 -7.08 -9.68
CA ILE A 224 -1.52 -6.70 -8.26
C ILE A 224 -1.50 -5.19 -8.05
N LEU A 225 -0.83 -4.41 -8.91
CA LEU A 225 -0.84 -2.95 -8.83
C LEU A 225 -2.26 -2.44 -9.12
N LYS A 226 -2.89 -2.91 -10.20
CA LYS A 226 -4.24 -2.49 -10.57
C LYS A 226 -5.29 -2.84 -9.49
N ALA A 227 -5.16 -4.01 -8.86
CA ALA A 227 -6.01 -4.38 -7.72
C ALA A 227 -5.77 -3.46 -6.51
N SER A 228 -4.52 -3.09 -6.23
CA SER A 228 -4.18 -2.18 -5.14
C SER A 228 -4.66 -0.75 -5.39
N GLU A 229 -4.56 -0.24 -6.63
CA GLU A 229 -5.14 1.04 -7.06
C GLU A 229 -6.67 1.06 -6.85
N ILE A 230 -7.36 -0.03 -7.23
CA ILE A 230 -8.82 -0.18 -7.02
C ILE A 230 -9.17 -0.14 -5.53
N ILE A 231 -8.45 -0.90 -4.70
CA ILE A 231 -8.68 -0.91 -3.25
C ILE A 231 -8.42 0.48 -2.66
N CYS A 232 -7.31 1.12 -3.01
CA CYS A 232 -6.94 2.46 -2.53
C CYS A 232 -7.99 3.51 -2.91
N ARG A 233 -8.40 3.56 -4.19
CA ARG A 233 -9.44 4.48 -4.69
C ARG A 233 -10.78 4.24 -3.99
N LEU A 234 -11.27 3.00 -3.94
CA LEU A 234 -12.56 2.70 -3.30
C LEU A 234 -12.54 2.99 -1.79
N MET A 235 -11.43 2.76 -1.09
CA MET A 235 -11.29 3.12 0.33
C MET A 235 -11.28 4.64 0.56
N ASP A 236 -10.56 5.40 -0.28
CA ASP A 236 -10.61 6.87 -0.25
C ASP A 236 -12.04 7.35 -0.51
N ASP A 237 -12.69 6.90 -1.58
CA ASP A 237 -14.05 7.33 -1.92
C ASP A 237 -15.05 7.03 -0.79
N ILE A 238 -14.99 5.85 -0.16
CA ILE A 238 -15.85 5.48 0.98
C ILE A 238 -15.68 6.42 2.17
N VAL A 239 -14.46 6.88 2.48
CA VAL A 239 -14.20 7.79 3.62
C VAL A 239 -14.51 9.24 3.22
N SER A 240 -14.03 9.65 2.06
CA SER A 240 -13.98 11.03 1.59
C SER A 240 -15.28 11.51 0.94
N HIS A 241 -16.22 10.63 0.59
CA HIS A 241 -17.46 11.00 -0.12
C HIS A 241 -18.18 12.21 0.50
N LYS A 242 -18.34 12.29 1.82
CA LYS A 242 -19.10 13.39 2.46
C LYS A 242 -18.40 14.75 2.39
N VAL A 243 -17.08 14.78 2.22
CA VAL A 243 -16.28 16.03 2.16
C VAL A 243 -16.04 16.44 0.71
N VAL A 244 -15.74 15.45 -0.14
CA VAL A 244 -15.39 15.66 -1.54
C VAL A 244 -16.64 15.86 -2.41
N ILE A 245 -17.73 15.11 -2.21
CA ILE A 245 -18.98 15.31 -2.97
C ILE A 245 -19.59 16.69 -2.67
N VAL A 246 -19.50 17.18 -1.44
CA VAL A 246 -19.94 18.54 -1.07
C VAL A 246 -19.07 19.62 -1.72
N SER A 247 -17.81 19.32 -2.05
CA SER A 247 -16.90 20.22 -2.78
C SER A 247 -17.01 20.10 -4.31
N ILE A 248 -17.60 19.01 -4.83
CA ILE A 248 -17.77 18.70 -6.26
C ILE A 248 -19.20 19.01 -6.76
N LEU A 249 -20.20 19.14 -5.89
CA LEU A 249 -21.60 19.42 -6.25
C LEU A 249 -22.13 20.81 -5.81
N LEU A 250 -21.29 21.67 -5.23
CA LEU A 250 -21.59 23.09 -4.90
C LEU A 250 -20.68 24.07 -5.67
#